data_AF-A0AAN9YT56-F1
#
_entry.id   AF-A0AAN9YT56-F1
#
_cell.length_a   1.000
_cell.length_b   1.000
_cell.length_c   1.000
_cell.angle_alpha   90.00
_cell.angle_beta   90.00
_cell.angle_gamma   90.00
#
_symmetry.space_group_name_H-M   'P 1'
#
loop_
_entity.id
_entity.type
_entity.pdbx_description
1 polymer ?
#
loop_
_entity_poly.entity_id
_entity_poly.type
_entity_poly.pdbx_seq_one_letter_code
_entity_poly.pdbx_strand_id
1 'polypeptide(L)'
;MERAQQRAAIIRPLASLPLSSMPASPDGATSVEPVTGLGRIAIFPNEVVMVVLQQCSLHILSRVRLVNRAFDTMVQLLPDYDYVVNTVRGIMRRATPSYRDILSKLQVILTFRGLRYLLMSRTCEICGGNGESGAAAAASLRLAKVKVLCDKCNNKGSRSCTGLGSM
;
A
#
# COMPACT_ATOMS: atom_id res chain seq x y z
N MET A 1 -43.81 1.75 -10.97
CA MET A 1 -43.09 1.22 -9.80
C MET A 1 -42.51 -0.14 -10.19
N GLU A 2 -41.31 -0.16 -10.76
CA GLU A 2 -40.78 -1.36 -11.44
C GLU A 2 -39.25 -1.42 -11.38
N ARG A 3 -38.66 -1.17 -10.20
CA ARG A 3 -37.20 -1.29 -9.98
C ARG A 3 -36.83 -1.90 -8.63
N ALA A 4 -37.69 -2.74 -8.04
CA ALA A 4 -37.50 -3.28 -6.69
C ALA A 4 -37.51 -4.82 -6.60
N GLN A 5 -37.32 -5.55 -7.70
CA GLN A 5 -37.46 -7.03 -7.70
C GLN A 5 -36.29 -7.80 -8.34
N GLN A 6 -35.07 -7.26 -8.27
CA GLN A 6 -33.86 -7.97 -8.76
C GLN A 6 -32.68 -7.99 -7.75
N ARG A 7 -32.94 -7.82 -6.45
CA ARG A 7 -31.88 -7.82 -5.41
C ARG A 7 -31.96 -8.95 -4.38
N ALA A 8 -32.53 -10.11 -4.72
CA ALA A 8 -32.70 -11.21 -3.76
C ALA A 8 -32.22 -12.59 -4.27
N ALA A 9 -31.18 -12.65 -5.10
CA ALA A 9 -30.62 -13.93 -5.58
C ALA A 9 -29.10 -14.06 -5.43
N ILE A 10 -28.46 -13.32 -4.52
CA ILE A 10 -27.04 -13.49 -4.19
C ILE A 10 -26.88 -13.78 -2.71
N ILE A 11 -27.58 -14.80 -2.23
CA ILE A 11 -27.22 -15.51 -1.00
C ILE A 11 -27.44 -16.99 -1.28
N ARG A 12 -26.38 -17.69 -1.67
CA ARG A 12 -26.28 -19.14 -1.46
C ARG A 12 -24.89 -19.51 -0.97
N PRO A 13 -24.81 -20.51 -0.07
CA PRO A 13 -23.75 -20.68 0.91
C PRO A 13 -22.61 -21.53 0.35
N LEU A 14 -21.47 -21.53 1.05
CA LEU A 14 -20.40 -22.50 0.86
C LEU A 14 -20.97 -23.92 0.89
N ALA A 15 -21.07 -24.56 -0.28
CA ALA A 15 -21.46 -25.96 -0.40
C ALA A 15 -20.28 -26.73 -1.03
N SER A 16 -19.60 -27.46 -0.16
CA SER A 16 -19.09 -28.83 -0.34
C SER A 16 -18.27 -29.18 -1.60
N LEU A 17 -17.00 -29.48 -1.34
CA LEU A 17 -16.10 -30.36 -2.10
C LEU A 17 -16.81 -31.54 -2.78
N PRO A 18 -16.41 -31.88 -4.02
CA PRO A 18 -16.31 -33.26 -4.46
C PRO A 18 -14.82 -33.65 -4.55
N LEU A 19 -14.44 -34.59 -3.68
CA LEU A 19 -13.33 -35.49 -3.91
C LEU A 19 -13.69 -36.38 -5.12
N SER A 20 -12.67 -36.74 -5.91
CA SER A 20 -12.65 -37.86 -6.86
C SER A 20 -13.24 -37.65 -8.26
N SER A 21 -12.34 -37.41 -9.22
CA SER A 21 -12.02 -38.43 -10.24
C SER A 21 -10.82 -37.97 -11.07
N MET A 22 -9.64 -38.51 -10.76
CA MET A 22 -8.54 -38.53 -11.72
C MET A 22 -8.94 -39.34 -12.95
N PRO A 23 -8.58 -38.91 -14.15
CA PRO A 23 -7.97 -39.79 -15.11
C PRO A 23 -6.46 -39.58 -15.06
N ALA A 24 -5.76 -40.62 -14.62
CA ALA A 24 -4.34 -40.76 -14.93
C ALA A 24 -4.19 -40.91 -16.44
N SER A 25 -3.44 -40.00 -17.06
CA SER A 25 -2.61 -40.33 -18.21
C SER A 25 -1.31 -39.56 -18.13
N PRO A 26 -0.18 -40.20 -18.50
CA PRO A 26 1.15 -39.71 -18.21
C PRO A 26 1.67 -38.86 -19.36
N ASP A 27 2.75 -38.14 -19.07
CA ASP A 27 3.61 -37.44 -20.02
C ASP A 27 3.13 -36.07 -20.52
N GLY A 28 3.70 -35.05 -19.87
CA GLY A 28 4.40 -34.01 -20.63
C GLY A 28 3.67 -32.68 -20.82
N ALA A 29 3.79 -31.83 -19.80
CA ALA A 29 3.68 -30.37 -19.90
C ALA A 29 2.32 -29.83 -20.40
N THR A 30 1.40 -29.60 -19.45
CA THR A 30 0.52 -28.43 -19.51
C THR A 30 1.38 -27.17 -19.54
N SER A 31 1.82 -26.79 -20.74
CA SER A 31 2.31 -25.45 -21.04
C SER A 31 1.13 -24.50 -20.87
N VAL A 32 0.92 -24.05 -19.64
CA VAL A 32 0.17 -22.82 -19.38
C VAL A 32 1.05 -21.74 -19.97
N GLU A 33 0.83 -21.39 -21.23
CA GLU A 33 1.53 -20.28 -21.85
C GLU A 33 1.39 -19.07 -20.93
N PRO A 34 2.50 -18.48 -20.47
CA PRO A 34 2.43 -17.36 -19.57
C PRO A 34 1.68 -16.24 -20.29
N VAL A 35 0.58 -15.76 -19.69
CA VAL A 35 -0.14 -14.57 -20.14
C VAL A 35 0.90 -13.53 -20.53
N THR A 36 0.89 -13.15 -21.80
CA THR A 36 2.00 -12.49 -22.47
C THR A 36 2.46 -11.26 -21.67
N GLY A 37 3.69 -11.36 -21.17
CA GLY A 37 4.40 -10.30 -20.45
C GLY A 37 4.30 -10.32 -18.91
N LEU A 38 3.69 -11.32 -18.27
CA LEU A 38 3.84 -11.56 -16.81
C LEU A 38 4.98 -12.55 -16.49
N GLY A 39 5.57 -13.17 -17.51
CA GLY A 39 6.69 -14.10 -17.37
C GLY A 39 6.39 -15.26 -16.41
N ARG A 40 7.39 -15.68 -15.62
CA ARG A 40 7.24 -16.77 -14.65
C ARG A 40 6.29 -16.45 -13.48
N ILE A 41 5.90 -15.18 -13.32
CA ILE A 41 4.98 -14.75 -12.26
C ILE A 41 3.53 -15.09 -12.63
N ALA A 42 3.22 -15.27 -13.92
CA ALA A 42 1.90 -15.72 -14.40
C ALA A 42 1.51 -17.12 -13.91
N ILE A 43 2.47 -17.89 -13.39
CA ILE A 43 2.24 -19.23 -12.83
C ILE A 43 1.50 -19.12 -11.48
N PHE A 44 1.60 -17.98 -10.79
CA PHE A 44 0.97 -17.78 -9.49
C PHE A 44 -0.46 -17.25 -9.62
N PRO A 45 -1.37 -17.62 -8.70
CA PRO A 45 -2.67 -16.99 -8.58
C PRO A 45 -2.56 -15.47 -8.38
N ASN A 46 -3.51 -14.71 -8.93
CA ASN A 46 -3.50 -13.25 -8.89
C ASN A 46 -3.39 -12.71 -7.45
N GLU A 47 -4.00 -13.38 -6.48
CA GLU A 47 -3.97 -13.01 -5.06
C GLU A 47 -2.54 -13.07 -4.52
N VAL A 48 -1.78 -14.10 -4.88
CA VAL A 48 -0.37 -14.26 -4.47
C VAL A 48 0.47 -13.16 -5.09
N VAL A 49 0.25 -12.84 -6.37
CA VAL A 49 0.94 -11.74 -7.05
C VAL A 49 0.65 -10.41 -6.37
N MET A 50 -0.61 -10.14 -6.01
CA MET A 50 -1.01 -8.92 -5.30
C MET A 50 -0.36 -8.80 -3.91
N VAL A 51 -0.27 -9.90 -3.15
CA VAL A 51 0.43 -9.92 -1.86
C VAL A 51 1.92 -9.60 -2.03
N VAL A 52 2.58 -10.17 -3.04
CA VAL A 52 3.99 -9.88 -3.35
C VAL A 52 4.17 -8.40 -3.70
N LEU A 53 3.34 -7.86 -4.60
CA LEU A 53 3.38 -6.45 -4.99
C LEU A 53 3.17 -5.53 -3.78
N GLN A 54 2.27 -5.89 -2.85
CA GLN A 54 2.05 -5.10 -1.63
C GLN A 54 3.28 -5.01 -0.72
N GLN A 55 4.17 -6.01 -0.75
CA GLN A 55 5.43 -5.99 0.00
C GLN A 55 6.59 -5.35 -0.78
N CYS A 56 6.45 -5.00 -2.06
CA CYS A 56 7.51 -4.34 -2.82
C CYS A 56 7.68 -2.87 -2.41
N SER A 57 8.88 -2.32 -2.60
CA SER A 57 9.11 -0.87 -2.44
C SER A 57 8.40 -0.06 -3.52
N LEU A 58 8.05 1.18 -3.19
CA LEU A 58 7.37 2.08 -4.13
C LEU A 58 8.22 2.29 -5.41
N HIS A 59 9.55 2.27 -5.26
CA HIS A 59 10.49 2.32 -6.37
C HIS A 59 10.36 1.10 -7.30
N ILE A 60 10.35 -0.12 -6.75
CA ILE A 60 10.18 -1.35 -7.53
C ILE A 60 8.82 -1.34 -8.23
N LEU A 61 7.75 -1.02 -7.51
CA LEU A 61 6.40 -0.92 -8.10
C LEU A 61 6.37 0.05 -9.26
N SER A 62 6.99 1.22 -9.14
CA SER A 62 7.05 2.22 -10.22
C SER A 62 7.79 1.69 -11.45
N ARG A 63 8.84 0.89 -11.28
CA ARG A 63 9.58 0.28 -12.40
C ARG A 63 8.79 -0.85 -13.07
N VAL A 64 8.16 -1.71 -12.26
CA VAL A 64 7.41 -2.87 -12.75
C VAL A 64 6.20 -2.47 -13.61
N ARG A 65 5.55 -1.34 -13.30
CA ARG A 65 4.50 -0.74 -14.14
C ARG A 65 4.95 -0.47 -15.58
N LEU A 66 6.23 -0.13 -15.79
CA LEU A 66 6.77 0.19 -17.12
C LEU A 66 7.11 -1.06 -17.93
N VAL A 67 7.16 -2.24 -17.30
CA VAL A 67 7.55 -3.49 -17.96
C VAL A 67 6.39 -4.04 -18.80
N ASN A 68 5.17 -4.00 -18.28
CA ASN A 68 3.98 -4.49 -18.98
C ASN A 68 2.69 -3.82 -18.47
N ARG A 69 1.70 -3.68 -19.35
CA ARG A 69 0.35 -3.18 -19.06
C ARG A 69 -0.39 -4.02 -18.01
N ALA A 70 -0.16 -5.33 -17.96
CA ALA A 70 -0.74 -6.20 -16.94
C ALA A 70 -0.25 -5.80 -15.53
N PHE A 71 1.07 -5.56 -15.39
CA PHE A 71 1.64 -5.05 -14.15
C PHE A 71 1.16 -3.64 -13.81
N ASP A 72 1.03 -2.75 -14.81
CA ASP A 72 0.45 -1.43 -14.56
C ASP A 72 -0.95 -1.52 -13.96
N THR A 73 -1.80 -2.40 -14.51
CA THR A 73 -3.15 -2.64 -14.00
C THR A 73 -3.13 -3.21 -12.59
N MET A 74 -2.30 -4.23 -12.31
CA MET A 74 -2.19 -4.82 -10.98
C MET A 74 -1.69 -3.83 -9.93
N VAL A 75 -0.72 -2.97 -10.26
CA VAL A 75 -0.22 -1.96 -9.32
C VAL A 75 -1.26 -0.89 -9.04
N GLN A 76 -2.07 -0.49 -10.04
CA GLN A 76 -3.18 0.45 -9.82
C GLN A 76 -4.29 -0.13 -8.93
N LEU A 77 -4.44 -1.45 -8.87
CA LEU A 77 -5.36 -2.12 -7.95
C LEU A 77 -4.83 -2.17 -6.50
N LEU A 78 -3.57 -1.79 -6.25
CA LEU A 78 -3.06 -1.75 -4.89
C LEU A 78 -3.78 -0.65 -4.08
N PRO A 79 -4.23 -0.96 -2.87
CA PRO A 79 -5.04 -0.06 -2.07
C PRO A 79 -4.25 1.19 -1.65
N ASP A 80 -4.81 2.37 -1.93
CA ASP A 80 -4.22 3.69 -1.65
C ASP A 80 -2.91 3.99 -2.40
N TYR A 81 -2.60 3.27 -3.48
CA TYR A 81 -1.37 3.49 -4.25
C TYR A 81 -1.22 4.95 -4.71
N ASP A 82 -2.26 5.53 -5.30
CA ASP A 82 -2.23 6.92 -5.77
C ASP A 82 -2.04 7.93 -4.64
N TYR A 83 -2.67 7.68 -3.49
CA TYR A 83 -2.50 8.53 -2.30
C TYR A 83 -1.04 8.51 -1.81
N VAL A 84 -0.43 7.33 -1.73
CA VAL A 84 0.97 7.19 -1.31
C VAL A 84 1.91 7.88 -2.29
N VAL A 85 1.74 7.65 -3.60
CA VAL A 85 2.59 8.25 -4.64
C VAL A 85 2.48 9.78 -4.63
N ASN A 86 1.26 10.32 -4.57
CA ASN A 86 1.05 11.76 -4.56
C ASN A 86 1.62 12.42 -3.30
N THR A 87 1.50 11.77 -2.15
CA THR A 87 2.05 12.29 -0.89
C THR A 87 3.57 12.29 -0.90
N VAL A 88 4.21 11.18 -1.31
CA VAL A 88 5.67 11.09 -1.46
C VAL A 88 6.17 12.14 -2.45
N ARG A 89 5.49 12.31 -3.59
CA ARG A 89 5.82 13.35 -4.58
C ARG A 89 5.72 14.75 -3.97
N GLY A 90 4.68 15.02 -3.17
CA GLY A 90 4.50 16.29 -2.47
C GLY A 90 5.64 16.59 -1.49
N ILE A 91 6.06 15.59 -0.72
CA ILE A 91 7.18 15.70 0.24
C ILE A 91 8.49 15.94 -0.50
N MET A 92 8.78 15.16 -1.54
CA MET A 92 10.00 15.31 -2.35
C MET A 92 10.10 16.69 -2.99
N ARG A 93 8.98 17.27 -3.45
CA ARG A 93 8.96 18.63 -4.00
C ARG A 93 9.32 19.70 -2.97
N ARG A 94 8.90 19.55 -1.71
CA ARG A 94 9.14 20.51 -0.62
C ARG A 94 10.46 20.30 0.11
N ALA A 95 11.07 19.13 -0.03
CA ALA A 95 12.35 18.79 0.58
C ALA A 95 13.52 19.63 0.02
N THR A 96 14.42 20.04 0.91
CA THR A 96 15.73 20.63 0.55
C THR A 96 16.59 19.63 -0.24
N PRO A 97 17.50 20.08 -1.12
CA PRO A 97 18.26 19.20 -2.02
C PRO A 97 19.02 18.08 -1.29
N SER A 98 19.77 18.40 -0.24
CA SER A 98 20.51 17.42 0.58
C SER A 98 19.61 16.36 1.22
N TYR A 99 18.36 16.71 1.48
CA TYR A 99 17.40 15.85 2.11
C TYR A 99 16.64 14.95 1.13
N ARG A 100 16.51 15.38 -0.13
CA ARG A 100 15.93 14.57 -1.21
C ARG A 100 16.72 13.28 -1.45
N ASP A 101 18.04 13.33 -1.35
CA ASP A 101 18.91 12.15 -1.53
C ASP A 101 18.70 11.10 -0.44
N ILE A 102 18.42 11.56 0.78
CA ILE A 102 18.13 10.66 1.90
C ILE A 102 16.75 10.04 1.70
N LEU A 103 15.74 10.85 1.34
CA LEU A 103 14.38 10.37 1.10
C LEU A 103 14.31 9.40 -0.08
N SER A 104 15.06 9.63 -1.16
CA SER A 104 15.10 8.72 -2.31
C SER A 104 15.71 7.36 -1.92
N LYS A 105 16.81 7.35 -1.17
CA LYS A 105 17.41 6.13 -0.62
C LYS A 105 16.45 5.41 0.33
N LEU A 106 15.76 6.15 1.20
CA LEU A 106 14.76 5.58 2.10
C LEU A 106 13.56 5.00 1.35
N GLN A 107 13.09 5.65 0.29
CA GLN A 107 12.01 5.11 -0.56
C GLN A 107 12.40 3.78 -1.20
N VAL A 108 13.68 3.55 -1.52
CA VAL A 108 14.15 2.26 -2.04
C VAL A 108 14.08 1.18 -0.95
N ILE A 109 14.44 1.53 0.29
CA ILE A 109 14.46 0.61 1.44
C ILE A 109 13.05 0.33 1.98
N LEU A 110 12.16 1.32 1.95
CA LEU A 110 10.81 1.23 2.50
C LEU A 110 9.86 0.57 1.50
N THR A 111 9.16 -0.45 1.98
CA THR A 111 8.11 -1.13 1.22
C THR A 111 6.85 -0.26 1.12
N PHE A 112 6.02 -0.51 0.10
CA PHE A 112 4.73 0.15 -0.09
C PHE A 112 3.84 0.04 1.14
N ARG A 113 3.73 -1.17 1.70
CA ARG A 113 2.99 -1.40 2.95
C ARG A 113 3.49 -0.53 4.10
N GLY A 114 4.81 -0.41 4.25
CA GLY A 114 5.41 0.44 5.29
C GLY A 114 5.08 1.92 5.08
N LEU A 115 5.26 2.43 3.86
CA LEU A 115 4.92 3.83 3.54
C LEU A 115 3.43 4.11 3.70
N ARG A 116 2.55 3.21 3.25
CA ARG A 116 1.10 3.33 3.42
C ARG A 116 0.72 3.39 4.89
N TYR A 117 1.29 2.50 5.72
CA TYR A 117 1.06 2.49 7.15
C TYR A 117 1.44 3.83 7.79
N LEU A 118 2.64 4.34 7.47
CA LEU A 118 3.08 5.65 7.95
C LEU A 118 2.09 6.74 7.50
N LEU A 119 1.75 6.80 6.21
CA LEU A 119 0.87 7.85 5.69
C LEU A 119 -0.59 7.79 6.19
N MET A 120 -1.03 6.65 6.71
CA MET A 120 -2.36 6.45 7.30
C MET A 120 -2.36 6.59 8.82
N SER A 121 -1.20 6.70 9.45
CA SER A 121 -1.13 6.95 10.90
C SER A 121 -1.81 8.28 11.21
N ARG A 122 -2.83 8.24 12.08
CA ARG A 122 -3.54 9.42 12.57
C ARG A 122 -2.95 9.97 13.86
N THR A 123 -1.78 9.48 14.25
CA THR A 123 -1.13 9.83 15.51
C THR A 123 0.28 10.32 15.26
N CYS A 124 0.65 11.42 15.91
CA CYS A 124 2.04 11.88 15.94
C CYS A 124 2.90 10.86 16.70
N GLU A 125 3.98 10.38 16.09
CA GLU A 125 4.90 9.41 16.72
C GLU A 125 5.69 9.98 17.91
N ILE A 126 5.69 11.30 18.09
CA ILE A 126 6.41 11.94 19.20
C ILE A 126 5.49 12.26 20.37
N CYS A 127 4.35 12.92 20.10
CA CYS A 127 3.47 13.40 21.17
C CYS A 127 2.19 12.57 21.32
N GLY A 128 1.98 11.52 20.53
CA GLY A 128 0.80 10.65 20.59
C GLY A 128 -0.52 11.31 20.15
N GLY A 129 -0.55 12.64 19.99
CA GLY A 129 -1.74 13.40 19.63
C GLY A 129 -2.38 12.90 18.35
N ASN A 130 -3.68 12.59 18.44
CA ASN A 130 -4.57 12.34 17.33
C ASN A 130 -5.18 13.67 16.84
N GLY A 131 -5.54 13.77 15.57
CA GLY A 131 -6.14 14.99 15.01
C GLY A 131 -7.51 15.38 15.60
N GLU A 132 -8.02 14.65 16.60
CA GLU A 132 -9.41 14.70 17.06
C GLU A 132 -9.57 15.05 18.57
N SER A 133 -8.54 15.00 19.42
CA SER A 133 -8.71 15.33 20.86
C SER A 133 -7.63 16.27 21.42
N GLY A 134 -8.07 17.42 21.95
CA GLY A 134 -7.36 18.28 22.93
C GLY A 134 -6.13 19.04 22.42
N ALA A 135 -6.25 20.35 22.21
CA ALA A 135 -5.18 21.32 21.86
C ALA A 135 -4.45 21.13 20.51
N ALA A 136 -4.75 20.08 19.74
CA ALA A 136 -4.20 19.79 18.42
C ALA A 136 -5.27 19.40 17.36
N ALA A 137 -6.54 19.76 17.57
CA ALA A 137 -7.65 19.48 16.66
C ALA A 137 -7.54 20.14 15.26
N ALA A 138 -6.46 20.88 15.00
CA ALA A 138 -6.14 21.48 13.70
C ALA A 138 -4.68 21.23 13.26
N ALA A 139 -3.96 20.32 13.94
CA ALA A 139 -2.57 20.06 13.59
C ALA A 139 -2.51 19.12 12.39
N SER A 140 -2.16 19.64 11.21
CA SER A 140 -1.84 18.79 10.06
C SER A 140 -0.73 17.83 10.48
N LEU A 141 -0.98 16.54 10.30
CA LEU A 141 0.08 15.54 10.36
C LEU A 141 0.86 15.61 9.05
N ARG A 142 2.18 15.54 9.16
CA ARG A 142 3.12 15.55 8.04
C ARG A 142 4.10 14.41 8.22
N LEU A 143 4.43 13.75 7.12
CA LEU A 143 5.54 12.80 7.10
C LEU A 143 6.86 13.60 7.07
N ALA A 144 7.68 13.42 8.09
CA ALA A 144 9.03 13.95 8.18
C ALA A 144 10.01 12.79 8.35
N LYS A 145 10.94 12.65 7.40
CA LYS A 145 11.91 11.55 7.25
C LYS A 145 11.19 10.23 6.97
N VAL A 146 10.79 9.56 8.03
CA VAL A 146 10.08 8.27 8.02
C VAL A 146 9.04 8.27 9.15
N LYS A 147 8.75 9.43 9.73
CA LYS A 147 7.90 9.57 10.90
C LYS A 147 6.72 10.45 10.60
N VAL A 148 5.60 10.13 11.21
CA VAL A 148 4.38 10.94 11.13
C VAL A 148 4.39 11.91 12.28
N LEU A 149 4.56 13.20 11.99
CA LEU A 149 4.69 14.26 12.99
C LEU A 149 3.58 15.29 12.81
N CYS A 150 3.05 15.83 13.91
CA CYS A 150 2.23 17.04 13.84
C CYS A 150 3.11 18.26 13.47
N ASP A 151 2.51 19.30 12.90
CA ASP A 151 3.22 20.53 12.52
C ASP A 151 4.08 21.12 13.67
N LYS A 152 3.59 21.03 14.92
CA LYS A 152 4.31 21.47 16.12
C LYS A 152 5.61 20.70 16.36
N CYS A 153 5.57 19.36 16.33
CA CYS A 153 6.76 18.53 16.55
C CYS A 153 7.69 18.49 15.33
N ASN A 154 7.18 18.79 14.13
CA ASN A 154 8.01 18.96 12.95
C ASN A 154 8.85 20.25 13.00
N ASN A 155 8.26 21.37 13.43
CA ASN A 155 8.94 22.67 13.47
C ASN A 155 9.94 22.83 14.61
N LYS A 156 9.74 22.16 15.75
CA LYS A 156 10.60 22.35 16.93
C LYS A 156 11.85 21.47 16.98
N GLY A 157 11.99 20.53 16.04
CA GLY A 157 12.96 19.44 16.17
C GLY A 157 12.62 18.53 17.36
N SER A 158 13.07 17.29 17.35
CA SER A 158 12.67 16.22 18.27
C SER A 158 12.91 16.46 19.77
N ARG A 159 13.42 17.62 20.20
CA ARG A 159 13.83 17.93 21.58
C ARG A 159 12.81 18.71 22.40
N SER A 160 11.72 19.22 21.82
CA SER A 160 10.80 20.12 22.54
C SER A 160 9.40 19.53 22.80
N CYS A 161 9.09 18.33 22.33
CA CYS A 161 7.80 17.68 22.62
C CYS A 161 7.89 16.76 23.86
N THR A 162 8.39 17.29 24.97
CA THR A 162 8.28 16.67 26.30
C THR A 162 7.36 17.56 27.13
N GLY A 163 6.09 17.17 27.25
CA GLY A 163 5.15 17.86 28.12
C GLY A 163 3.72 17.47 27.84
N LEU A 164 3.06 16.96 28.88
CA LEU A 164 1.73 16.35 29.00
C LEU A 164 1.68 14.90 28.48
N GLY A 165 1.71 13.86 29.31
CA GLY A 165 1.50 13.75 30.75
C GLY A 165 0.85 12.39 30.94
N SER A 166 1.56 11.48 31.61
CA SER A 166 1.02 10.21 32.06
C SER A 166 -0.23 10.47 32.92
N MET A 167 -1.36 9.92 32.49
CA MET A 167 -2.43 9.42 33.35
C MET A 167 -3.02 8.19 32.68
#